data_AF-A0A953W0S1-F1
#
_entry.id   AF-A0A953W0S1-F1
#
_cell.length_a   1.000
_cell.length_b   1.000
_cell.length_c   1.000
_cell.angle_alpha   90.00
_cell.angle_beta   90.00
_cell.angle_gamma   90.00
#
_symmetry.space_group_name_H-M   'P 1'
#
loop_
_entity.id
_entity.type
_entity.pdbx_description
1 polymer ?
#
loop_
_entity_poly.entity_id
_entity_poly.type
_entity_poly.pdbx_seq_one_letter_code
_entity_poly.pdbx_strand_id
1 'polypeptide(L)'
;MAGADDIVGGIIGGVIAGGIMSHQQKKTTKVYRAPAVSSATREQNRQVQNSLNYFGFPVGTADGVLGSRSRAAIAEYQMYIGYPSTGQLTDFERNFLIQSYTRAQAGGFATQQTIATMQDGTRGLLRQYRNQQLQAAAMQPQYTPTQPQYAPTQPVVQTPVPAAPSQTTVVVNTNPQAPAVPQQPAVTAAATSQGPADAATALAALAVPNFMADQAEASVTSYCNMVNLRTSSNGGFVTAATMSDPRVALDEQFCLARTFAIANGEKLMDRVKAITPAQIEAQCKQFGPLLKDHVSALSFKSPEEVMQDVGQFVLASGISPTQLKGTAEICLAVGYRTDDLPVTLGSALLLTVLGERPYAEVMGHHLVQGFGASKRSDLALAWYDIGLDALQTGATPVFATTVPERNQLMTVSVQAFGERNGLASGMQQGAAAQPVPASGVPTFAITQ
;
A
#
# COMPACT_ATOMS: atom_id res chain seq x y z
N MET A 1 6.51 -4.71 78.81
CA MET A 1 6.65 -5.09 80.23
C MET A 1 6.17 -6.53 80.35
N ALA A 2 6.92 -7.39 81.07
CA ALA A 2 6.84 -8.85 81.16
C ALA A 2 7.41 -9.58 79.93
N GLY A 3 8.56 -10.27 79.96
CA GLY A 3 9.40 -10.77 81.06
C GLY A 3 9.20 -12.27 81.25
N ALA A 4 10.32 -12.99 81.40
CA ALA A 4 10.55 -14.42 81.72
C ALA A 4 11.20 -15.20 80.55
N ASP A 5 12.33 -15.92 80.67
CA ASP A 5 13.18 -16.22 81.83
C ASP A 5 14.61 -16.60 81.37
N ASP A 6 15.52 -16.45 82.33
CA ASP A 6 16.96 -16.69 82.32
C ASP A 6 17.37 -18.17 82.19
N ILE A 7 18.48 -18.37 81.47
CA ILE A 7 19.74 -19.04 81.86
C ILE A 7 19.65 -20.33 82.72
N VAL A 8 20.26 -21.42 82.25
CA VAL A 8 21.37 -22.18 82.92
C VAL A 8 21.60 -23.53 82.22
N GLY A 9 22.87 -23.84 81.90
CA GLY A 9 23.41 -25.20 82.09
C GLY A 9 24.21 -25.84 80.94
N GLY A 10 25.54 -25.94 81.11
CA GLY A 10 26.22 -27.23 80.94
C GLY A 10 26.98 -27.54 79.65
N ILE A 11 28.28 -27.21 79.63
CA ILE A 11 29.44 -28.14 79.48
C ILE A 11 29.46 -29.16 78.31
N ILE A 12 30.42 -28.93 77.41
CA ILE A 12 31.40 -29.85 76.75
C ILE A 12 30.88 -31.12 76.05
N GLY A 13 31.07 -31.14 74.73
CA GLY A 13 31.12 -32.38 73.92
C GLY A 13 31.54 -32.06 72.48
N GLY A 14 32.85 -32.10 72.22
CA GLY A 14 33.39 -31.91 70.87
C GLY A 14 33.19 -33.14 69.99
N VAL A 15 32.79 -32.92 68.74
CA VAL A 15 33.16 -33.78 67.60
C VAL A 15 33.10 -32.97 66.31
N ILE A 16 34.23 -32.98 65.61
CA ILE A 16 34.42 -32.49 64.25
C ILE A 16 33.90 -33.58 63.30
N ALA A 17 32.97 -33.26 62.39
CA ALA A 17 32.90 -33.85 61.04
C ALA A 17 31.71 -33.28 60.25
N GLY A 18 31.95 -32.94 58.97
CA GLY A 18 30.93 -32.93 57.92
C GLY A 18 30.48 -31.56 57.43
N GLY A 19 31.24 -30.98 56.49
CA GLY A 19 30.85 -29.76 55.78
C GLY A 19 29.60 -29.94 54.93
N ILE A 20 28.66 -29.01 55.06
CA ILE A 20 27.55 -28.80 54.13
C ILE A 20 27.69 -27.36 53.62
N MET A 21 28.31 -27.18 52.45
CA MET A 21 28.32 -25.88 51.78
C MET A 21 26.97 -25.67 51.09
N SER A 22 26.13 -24.86 51.71
CA SER A 22 24.94 -24.30 51.08
C SER A 22 25.38 -23.27 50.01
N HIS A 23 25.26 -23.64 48.73
CA HIS A 23 25.41 -22.70 47.62
C HIS A 23 24.21 -21.75 47.59
N GLN A 24 24.29 -20.69 48.39
CA GLN A 24 23.38 -19.54 48.29
C GLN A 24 23.68 -18.81 46.98
N GLN A 25 22.93 -19.14 45.92
CA GLN A 25 22.99 -18.45 44.64
C GLN A 25 22.66 -16.96 44.85
N LYS A 26 23.68 -16.10 44.75
CA LYS A 26 23.52 -14.65 44.66
C LYS A 26 22.71 -14.33 43.41
N LYS A 27 21.43 -13.98 43.58
CA LYS A 27 20.58 -13.46 42.50
C LYS A 27 21.16 -12.10 42.06
N THR A 28 21.79 -12.07 40.89
CA THR A 28 22.22 -10.85 40.24
C THR A 28 21.03 -10.23 39.52
N THR A 29 20.50 -9.13 40.05
CA THR A 29 19.47 -8.34 39.39
C THR A 29 20.09 -7.64 38.18
N LYS A 30 19.87 -8.16 36.96
CA LYS A 30 20.26 -7.49 35.72
C LYS A 30 19.39 -6.25 35.50
N VAL A 31 19.95 -5.07 35.71
CA VAL A 31 19.33 -3.79 35.33
C VAL A 31 19.42 -3.67 33.81
N TYR A 32 18.29 -3.81 33.10
CA TYR A 32 18.22 -3.50 31.67
C TYR A 32 18.25 -1.98 31.49
N ARG A 33 19.38 -1.43 31.02
CA ARG A 33 19.42 -0.06 30.49
C ARG A 33 18.65 -0.02 29.18
N ALA A 34 17.67 0.88 29.08
CA ALA A 34 16.97 1.15 27.83
C ALA A 34 17.98 1.58 26.74
N PRO A 35 17.85 1.10 25.49
CA PRO A 35 18.76 1.48 24.41
C PRO A 35 18.64 2.99 24.13
N ALA A 36 19.78 3.66 24.00
CA ALA A 36 19.90 5.11 23.77
C ALA A 36 19.33 5.61 22.42
N VAL A 37 18.83 4.71 21.58
CA VAL A 37 18.23 4.99 20.27
C VAL A 37 16.91 4.23 20.16
N SER A 38 15.89 4.90 19.62
CA SER A 38 14.58 4.27 19.40
C SER A 38 14.67 3.12 18.39
N SER A 39 13.74 2.17 18.44
CA SER A 39 13.63 1.09 17.43
C SER A 39 13.45 1.65 16.02
N ALA A 40 12.66 2.73 15.88
CA ALA A 40 12.44 3.44 14.63
C ALA A 40 13.73 4.06 14.07
N THR A 41 14.54 4.68 14.92
CA THR A 41 15.84 5.26 14.51
C THR A 41 16.82 4.18 14.05
N ARG A 42 16.86 3.02 14.73
CA ARG A 42 17.70 1.90 14.29
C ARG A 42 17.28 1.36 12.93
N GLU A 43 15.98 1.28 12.66
CA GLU A 43 15.47 0.88 11.35
C GLU A 43 15.87 1.87 10.26
N GLN A 44 15.71 3.16 10.50
CA GLN A 44 16.13 4.19 9.55
C GLN A 44 17.65 4.14 9.27
N ASN A 45 18.47 3.89 10.31
CA ASN A 45 19.90 3.72 10.15
C ASN A 45 20.26 2.47 9.32
N ARG A 46 19.51 1.37 9.46
CA ARG A 46 19.68 0.19 8.60
C ARG A 46 19.41 0.50 7.14
N GLN A 47 18.36 1.28 6.86
CA GLN A 47 18.04 1.71 5.49
C GLN A 47 19.17 2.54 4.89
N VAL A 48 19.76 3.45 5.66
CA VAL A 48 20.96 4.21 5.25
C VAL A 48 22.11 3.27 4.94
N GLN A 49 22.42 2.32 5.83
CA GLN A 49 23.52 1.38 5.65
C GLN A 49 23.33 0.48 4.42
N ASN A 50 22.12 -0.03 4.20
CA ASN A 50 21.77 -0.81 3.01
C ASN A 50 21.93 0.01 1.73
N SER A 51 21.47 1.26 1.74
CA SER A 51 21.59 2.16 0.60
C SER A 51 23.05 2.48 0.27
N LEU A 52 23.86 2.78 1.29
CA LEU A 52 25.30 3.03 1.12
C LEU A 52 26.01 1.82 0.51
N ASN A 53 25.79 0.62 1.05
CA ASN A 53 26.37 -0.62 0.52
C ASN A 53 25.97 -0.85 -0.94
N TYR A 54 24.69 -0.67 -1.29
CA TYR A 54 24.19 -0.85 -2.65
C TYR A 54 24.90 0.06 -3.67
N PHE A 55 25.11 1.33 -3.30
CA PHE A 55 25.80 2.29 -4.15
C PHE A 55 27.33 2.18 -4.11
N GLY A 56 27.88 1.16 -3.46
CA GLY A 56 29.32 0.93 -3.43
C GLY A 56 30.08 1.81 -2.42
N PHE A 57 29.40 2.29 -1.39
CA PHE A 57 30.00 2.92 -0.21
C PHE A 57 29.97 1.93 0.97
N PRO A 58 31.01 1.13 1.18
CA PRO A 58 30.95 -0.04 2.04
C PRO A 58 30.88 0.32 3.53
N VAL A 59 29.78 -0.05 4.19
CA VAL A 59 29.61 0.13 5.65
C VAL A 59 29.69 -1.17 6.45
N GLY A 60 29.66 -2.32 5.77
CA GLY A 60 29.55 -3.64 6.39
C GLY A 60 28.10 -4.05 6.61
N THR A 61 27.83 -4.94 7.57
CA THR A 61 26.47 -5.39 7.88
C THR A 61 25.59 -4.23 8.36
N ALA A 62 24.35 -4.15 7.86
CA ALA A 62 23.39 -3.14 8.29
C ALA A 62 22.79 -3.50 9.66
N ASP A 63 23.45 -3.04 10.72
CA ASP A 63 23.09 -3.29 12.13
C ASP A 63 22.21 -2.17 12.75
N GLY A 64 22.03 -1.05 12.05
CA GLY A 64 21.31 0.12 12.51
C GLY A 64 22.13 1.04 13.42
N VAL A 65 23.44 0.82 13.53
CA VAL A 65 24.37 1.63 14.33
C VAL A 65 25.34 2.37 13.40
N LEU A 66 25.20 3.69 13.31
CA LEU A 66 26.07 4.53 12.48
C LEU A 66 27.44 4.76 13.15
N GLY A 67 28.32 3.77 13.01
CA GLY A 67 29.69 3.78 13.52
C GLY A 67 30.68 4.59 12.67
N SER A 68 31.97 4.44 12.95
CA SER A 68 33.04 5.12 12.20
C SER A 68 33.05 4.75 10.71
N ARG A 69 32.78 3.48 10.38
CA ARG A 69 32.67 3.00 8.99
C ARG A 69 31.51 3.66 8.24
N SER A 70 30.34 3.77 8.87
CA SER A 70 29.21 4.47 8.27
C SER A 70 29.51 5.94 8.03
N ARG A 71 30.17 6.62 8.98
CA ARG A 71 30.57 8.02 8.81
C ARG A 71 31.58 8.21 7.67
N ALA A 72 32.54 7.30 7.51
CA ALA A 72 33.48 7.32 6.39
C ALA A 72 32.75 7.13 5.04
N ALA A 73 31.87 6.14 4.94
CA ALA A 73 31.06 5.91 3.74
C ALA A 73 30.13 7.09 3.41
N ILE A 74 29.57 7.75 4.43
CA ILE A 74 28.76 8.97 4.25
C ILE A 74 29.62 10.10 3.68
N ALA A 75 30.85 10.29 4.18
CA ALA A 75 31.77 11.29 3.66
C ALA A 75 32.13 11.02 2.19
N GLU A 76 32.42 9.76 1.83
CA GLU A 76 32.65 9.35 0.44
C GLU A 76 31.44 9.60 -0.46
N TYR A 77 30.25 9.25 0.01
CA TYR A 77 28.99 9.55 -0.66
C TYR A 77 28.86 11.07 -0.87
N GLN A 78 29.02 11.88 0.16
CA GLN A 78 28.93 13.34 0.08
C GLN A 78 29.92 13.89 -0.95
N MET A 79 31.18 13.46 -0.93
CA MET A 79 32.17 13.86 -1.93
C MET A 79 31.77 13.47 -3.35
N TYR A 80 31.29 12.24 -3.54
CA TYR A 80 30.90 11.73 -4.86
C TYR A 80 29.73 12.51 -5.46
N ILE A 81 28.79 12.94 -4.61
CA ILE A 81 27.65 13.77 -4.98
C ILE A 81 28.04 15.27 -5.09
N GLY A 82 29.07 15.73 -4.39
CA GLY A 82 29.42 17.15 -4.31
C GLY A 82 28.71 17.90 -3.17
N TYR A 83 28.27 17.17 -2.14
CA TYR A 83 27.87 17.75 -0.86
C TYR A 83 29.10 18.03 0.03
N PRO A 84 28.97 18.88 1.07
CA PRO A 84 30.00 19.01 2.09
C PRO A 84 30.30 17.66 2.77
N SER A 85 31.57 17.25 2.76
CA SER A 85 32.02 15.95 3.30
C SER A 85 32.14 15.97 4.83
N THR A 86 31.00 16.04 5.52
CA THR A 86 30.92 16.09 6.99
C THR A 86 30.91 14.72 7.65
N GLY A 87 30.62 13.66 6.89
CA GLY A 87 30.39 12.31 7.42
C GLY A 87 29.09 12.16 8.21
N GLN A 88 28.21 13.17 8.15
CA GLN A 88 26.89 13.18 8.77
C GLN A 88 25.82 13.53 7.74
N LEU A 89 24.80 12.68 7.60
CA LEU A 89 23.71 12.93 6.65
C LEU A 89 22.72 13.96 7.20
N THR A 90 22.47 15.00 6.42
CA THR A 90 21.27 15.82 6.60
C THR A 90 20.02 15.02 6.21
N ASP A 91 18.83 15.47 6.59
CA ASP A 91 17.57 14.80 6.21
C ASP A 91 17.38 14.79 4.69
N PHE A 92 17.78 15.87 4.01
CA PHE A 92 17.75 15.95 2.55
C PHE A 92 18.66 14.91 1.91
N GLU A 93 19.92 14.84 2.35
CA GLU A 93 20.92 13.89 1.83
C GLU A 93 20.51 12.43 2.08
N ARG A 94 19.94 12.17 3.26
CA ARG A 94 19.39 10.87 3.65
C ARG A 94 18.22 10.46 2.76
N ASN A 95 17.26 11.37 2.59
CA ASN A 95 16.08 11.10 1.76
C ASN A 95 16.47 10.86 0.31
N PHE A 96 17.41 11.64 -0.24
CA PHE A 96 17.91 11.42 -1.59
C PHE A 96 18.57 10.04 -1.74
N LEU A 97 19.42 9.65 -0.78
CA LEU A 97 20.10 8.36 -0.79
C LEU A 97 19.10 7.18 -0.72
N ILE A 98 18.14 7.24 0.21
CA ILE A 98 17.13 6.19 0.39
C ILE A 98 16.20 6.12 -0.83
N GLN A 99 15.70 7.26 -1.32
CA GLN A 99 14.84 7.27 -2.51
C GLN A 99 15.56 6.75 -3.74
N SER A 100 16.84 7.10 -3.90
CA SER A 100 17.66 6.57 -4.99
C SER A 100 17.79 5.06 -4.90
N TYR A 101 17.99 4.51 -3.70
CA TYR A 101 18.08 3.06 -3.49
C TYR A 101 16.76 2.36 -3.81
N THR A 102 15.63 2.89 -3.35
CA THR A 102 14.29 2.37 -3.67
C THR A 102 14.03 2.41 -5.18
N ARG A 103 14.38 3.52 -5.84
CA ARG A 103 14.22 3.68 -7.29
C ARG A 103 15.10 2.70 -8.07
N ALA A 104 16.35 2.52 -7.64
CA ALA A 104 17.28 1.61 -8.29
C ALA A 104 16.76 0.16 -8.23
N GLN A 105 16.25 -0.26 -7.06
CA GLN A 105 15.61 -1.57 -6.91
C GLN A 105 14.33 -1.71 -7.74
N ALA A 106 13.46 -0.69 -7.72
CA ALA A 106 12.21 -0.69 -8.47
C ALA A 106 12.43 -0.74 -9.99
N GLY A 107 13.54 -0.19 -10.49
CA GLY A 107 13.88 -0.23 -11.92
C GLY A 107 14.41 -1.58 -12.43
N GLY A 108 14.68 -2.55 -11.56
CA GLY A 108 14.99 -3.93 -11.92
C GLY A 108 16.05 -4.07 -13.03
N PHE A 109 15.72 -4.82 -14.08
CA PHE A 109 16.62 -5.06 -15.21
C PHE A 109 16.99 -3.79 -15.98
N ALA A 110 16.09 -2.80 -16.11
CA ALA A 110 16.40 -1.55 -16.79
C ALA A 110 17.47 -0.74 -16.02
N THR A 111 17.42 -0.77 -14.69
CA THR A 111 18.49 -0.23 -13.84
C THR A 111 19.79 -0.98 -14.05
N GLN A 112 19.77 -2.32 -14.15
CA GLN A 112 20.97 -3.12 -14.42
C GLN A 112 21.60 -2.81 -15.78
N GLN A 113 20.80 -2.67 -16.84
CA GLN A 113 21.29 -2.24 -18.15
C GLN A 113 21.93 -0.85 -18.09
N THR A 114 21.29 0.07 -17.36
CA THR A 114 21.84 1.41 -17.14
C THR A 114 23.19 1.33 -16.41
N ILE A 115 23.28 0.56 -15.33
CA ILE A 115 24.52 0.33 -14.57
C ILE A 115 25.61 -0.25 -15.48
N ALA A 116 25.27 -1.19 -16.37
CA ALA A 116 26.24 -1.81 -17.28
C ALA A 116 26.86 -0.81 -18.28
N THR A 117 26.16 0.30 -18.57
CA THR A 117 26.70 1.39 -19.40
C THR A 117 27.45 2.46 -18.61
N MET A 118 27.35 2.45 -17.27
CA MET A 118 27.98 3.43 -16.39
C MET A 118 29.39 3.02 -16.01
N GLN A 119 30.35 3.93 -16.18
CA GLN A 119 31.75 3.66 -15.80
C GLN A 119 31.95 3.47 -14.30
N ASP A 120 31.07 4.06 -13.48
CA ASP A 120 31.15 4.06 -12.02
C ASP A 120 30.19 3.05 -11.36
N GLY A 121 29.50 2.22 -12.15
CA GLY A 121 28.61 1.18 -11.66
C GLY A 121 27.38 1.74 -10.93
N THR A 122 27.01 1.14 -9.80
CA THR A 122 25.77 1.49 -9.08
C THR A 122 25.76 2.94 -8.57
N ARG A 123 26.88 3.48 -8.08
CA ARG A 123 26.98 4.89 -7.67
C ARG A 123 26.65 5.88 -8.78
N GLY A 124 26.90 5.53 -10.06
CA GLY A 124 26.54 6.34 -11.23
C GLY A 124 25.08 6.78 -11.26
N LEU A 125 24.20 5.89 -10.78
CA LEU A 125 22.77 6.16 -10.66
C LEU A 125 22.50 7.37 -9.76
N LEU A 126 23.28 7.59 -8.70
CA LEU A 126 23.08 8.73 -7.81
C LEU A 126 23.35 10.08 -8.49
N ARG A 127 24.23 10.14 -9.48
CA ARG A 127 24.43 11.35 -10.28
C ARG A 127 23.32 11.51 -11.32
N GLN A 128 22.98 10.43 -12.01
CA GLN A 128 21.89 10.42 -12.98
C GLN A 128 20.57 10.88 -12.35
N TYR A 129 20.21 10.33 -11.18
CA TYR A 129 18.96 10.63 -10.50
C TYR A 129 18.91 12.07 -9.99
N ARG A 130 20.03 12.60 -9.49
CA ARG A 130 20.10 14.01 -9.09
C ARG A 130 19.93 14.95 -10.28
N ASN A 131 20.59 14.65 -11.40
CA ASN A 131 20.47 15.46 -12.62
C ASN A 131 19.03 15.48 -13.13
N GLN A 132 18.35 14.33 -13.11
CA GLN A 132 16.93 14.25 -13.46
C GLN A 132 16.05 15.05 -12.49
N GLN A 133 16.33 15.03 -11.19
CA GLN A 133 15.60 15.83 -10.21
C GLN A 133 15.79 17.35 -10.44
N LEU A 134 17.00 17.78 -10.78
CA LEU A 134 17.31 19.16 -11.12
C LEU A 134 16.64 19.59 -12.43
N GLN A 135 16.58 18.71 -13.43
CA GLN A 135 15.87 18.96 -14.69
C GLN A 135 14.35 19.05 -14.48
N ALA A 136 13.78 18.19 -13.63
CA ALA A 136 12.37 18.27 -13.23
C ALA A 136 12.04 19.56 -12.47
N ALA A 137 12.97 20.08 -11.67
CA ALA A 137 12.84 21.38 -11.02
C ALA A 137 12.99 22.56 -12.01
N ALA A 138 13.84 22.42 -13.03
CA ALA A 138 14.04 23.44 -14.07
C ALA A 138 12.91 23.47 -15.13
N MET A 139 12.18 22.36 -15.31
CA MET A 139 11.00 22.27 -16.18
C MET A 139 9.69 22.66 -15.48
N GLN A 140 9.75 23.16 -14.24
CA GLN A 140 8.63 23.89 -13.66
C GLN A 140 8.36 25.10 -14.57
N PRO A 141 7.15 25.25 -15.15
CA PRO A 141 6.84 26.47 -15.89
C PRO A 141 7.08 27.65 -14.96
N GLN A 142 7.89 28.61 -15.40
CA GLN A 142 8.00 29.89 -14.71
C GLN A 142 6.59 30.49 -14.68
N TYR A 143 5.92 30.31 -13.56
CA TYR A 143 4.71 31.05 -13.24
C TYR A 143 5.20 32.47 -12.98
N THR A 144 5.29 33.30 -14.02
CA THR A 144 5.37 34.74 -13.84
C THR A 144 4.07 35.13 -13.14
N PRO A 145 4.11 35.57 -11.87
CA PRO A 145 2.94 36.17 -11.28
C PRO A 145 2.70 37.44 -12.07
N THR A 146 1.70 37.47 -12.94
CA THR A 146 1.15 38.72 -13.42
C THR A 146 0.58 39.43 -12.20
N GLN A 147 1.39 40.30 -11.60
CA GLN A 147 0.91 41.21 -10.58
C GLN A 147 -0.20 42.05 -11.22
N PRO A 148 -1.38 42.17 -10.60
CA PRO A 148 -2.33 43.18 -11.03
C PRO A 148 -1.66 44.54 -10.85
N GLN A 149 -1.37 45.22 -11.96
CA GLN A 149 -1.02 46.63 -11.95
C GLN A 149 -2.20 47.40 -11.38
N TYR A 150 -2.12 47.76 -10.10
CA TYR A 150 -2.95 48.80 -9.54
C TYR A 150 -2.56 50.11 -10.22
N ALA A 151 -3.40 50.55 -11.15
CA ALA A 151 -3.34 51.91 -11.66
C ALA A 151 -3.60 52.88 -10.49
N PRO A 152 -2.77 53.92 -10.29
CA PRO A 152 -3.02 54.90 -9.25
C PRO A 152 -4.28 55.71 -9.60
N THR A 153 -5.36 55.50 -8.83
CA THR A 153 -6.58 56.30 -8.92
C THR A 153 -6.34 57.68 -8.33
N GLN A 154 -6.47 58.69 -9.19
CA GLN A 154 -6.58 60.11 -8.80
C GLN A 154 -7.87 60.33 -7.97
N PRO A 155 -7.87 61.20 -6.95
CA PRO A 155 -9.05 61.51 -6.16
C PRO A 155 -9.98 62.45 -6.94
N VAL A 156 -11.17 61.96 -7.32
CA VAL A 156 -12.26 62.80 -7.81
C VAL A 156 -13.27 62.99 -6.67
N VAL A 157 -13.41 64.25 -6.26
CA VAL A 157 -14.39 64.73 -5.28
C VAL A 157 -15.79 64.51 -5.83
N GLN A 158 -16.65 63.80 -5.09
CA GLN A 158 -18.08 63.69 -5.39
C GLN A 158 -18.89 64.30 -4.25
N THR A 159 -19.70 65.29 -4.62
CA THR A 159 -20.75 65.93 -3.80
C THR A 159 -22.01 65.06 -3.72
N PRO A 160 -22.84 65.20 -2.67
CA PRO A 160 -23.96 64.30 -2.42
C PRO A 160 -25.27 64.79 -3.08
N VAL A 161 -26.07 63.86 -3.62
CA VAL A 161 -27.46 64.08 -4.10
C VAL A 161 -28.35 62.90 -3.65
N PRO A 162 -29.64 63.14 -3.28
CA PRO A 162 -30.43 62.24 -2.43
C PRO A 162 -31.24 61.14 -3.16
N ALA A 163 -31.73 60.20 -2.36
CA ALA A 163 -32.39 58.93 -2.72
C ALA A 163 -33.88 59.00 -3.12
N ALA A 164 -34.31 58.06 -3.99
CA ALA A 164 -35.57 57.27 -3.99
C ALA A 164 -35.79 56.60 -5.39
N PRO A 165 -36.81 55.74 -5.61
CA PRO A 165 -37.07 54.42 -5.03
C PRO A 165 -37.09 53.29 -6.11
N SER A 166 -36.96 52.03 -5.69
CA SER A 166 -36.92 50.86 -6.59
C SER A 166 -38.32 50.34 -6.95
N GLN A 167 -38.62 50.19 -8.25
CA GLN A 167 -39.76 49.42 -8.75
C GLN A 167 -39.26 48.10 -9.37
N THR A 168 -39.92 47.00 -8.99
CA THR A 168 -39.63 45.64 -9.45
C THR A 168 -40.61 45.26 -10.56
N THR A 169 -40.10 44.88 -11.73
CA THR A 169 -40.90 44.41 -12.88
C THR A 169 -41.13 42.90 -12.77
N VAL A 170 -42.40 42.52 -12.93
CA VAL A 170 -42.93 41.16 -12.98
C VAL A 170 -42.80 40.57 -14.39
N VAL A 171 -42.39 39.30 -14.50
CA VAL A 171 -42.67 38.46 -15.68
C VAL A 171 -43.25 37.12 -15.21
N VAL A 172 -44.44 36.82 -15.73
CA VAL A 172 -45.26 35.62 -15.49
C VAL A 172 -44.96 34.55 -16.55
N ASN A 173 -44.84 33.28 -16.15
CA ASN A 173 -45.23 32.15 -17.02
C ASN A 173 -45.86 31.02 -16.19
N THR A 174 -46.72 30.25 -16.85
CA THR A 174 -47.94 29.55 -16.42
C THR A 174 -47.80 28.11 -15.86
N ASN A 175 -48.46 27.85 -14.71
CA ASN A 175 -49.27 26.69 -14.20
C ASN A 175 -49.11 25.23 -14.75
N PRO A 176 -49.64 24.14 -14.10
CA PRO A 176 -49.94 23.84 -12.66
C PRO A 176 -49.55 22.41 -12.14
N GLN A 177 -49.51 22.24 -10.80
CA GLN A 177 -50.18 21.20 -9.95
C GLN A 177 -49.34 20.60 -8.78
N ALA A 178 -49.67 21.08 -7.55
CA ALA A 178 -49.88 20.42 -6.23
C ALA A 178 -48.83 19.46 -5.58
N PRO A 179 -48.87 19.20 -4.24
CA PRO A 179 -49.41 19.96 -3.08
C PRO A 179 -48.41 20.13 -1.90
N ALA A 180 -48.85 20.91 -0.89
CA ALA A 180 -48.11 21.42 0.26
C ALA A 180 -47.87 20.44 1.44
N VAL A 181 -46.85 20.75 2.27
CA VAL A 181 -46.56 20.13 3.58
C VAL A 181 -46.61 21.19 4.70
N PRO A 182 -47.19 20.94 5.89
CA PRO A 182 -47.38 21.94 6.95
C PRO A 182 -46.18 22.12 7.89
N GLN A 183 -46.11 23.30 8.50
CA GLN A 183 -45.12 23.76 9.49
C GLN A 183 -45.25 23.07 10.86
N GLN A 184 -44.12 22.95 11.56
CA GLN A 184 -43.99 22.42 12.92
C GLN A 184 -43.69 23.58 13.91
N PRO A 185 -44.32 23.65 15.11
CA PRO A 185 -43.98 24.63 16.13
C PRO A 185 -42.94 24.12 17.14
N ALA A 186 -42.15 25.06 17.65
CA ALA A 186 -41.17 24.89 18.71
C ALA A 186 -41.80 24.53 20.07
N VAL A 187 -41.08 23.76 20.89
CA VAL A 187 -41.35 23.61 22.33
C VAL A 187 -40.09 23.82 23.16
N THR A 188 -40.32 24.54 24.25
CA THR A 188 -39.44 25.02 25.30
C THR A 188 -38.84 23.94 26.18
N ALA A 189 -37.65 24.23 26.70
CA ALA A 189 -36.90 23.46 27.67
C ALA A 189 -37.55 23.44 29.07
N ALA A 190 -37.44 22.30 29.75
CA ALA A 190 -37.53 22.19 31.20
C ALA A 190 -36.50 21.17 31.70
N ALA A 191 -35.72 21.58 32.69
CA ALA A 191 -34.66 20.83 33.34
C ALA A 191 -35.20 19.72 34.25
N THR A 192 -34.48 18.60 34.34
CA THR A 192 -34.48 17.73 35.54
C THR A 192 -33.08 17.17 35.80
N SER A 193 -32.87 16.87 37.07
CA SER A 193 -31.63 16.78 37.84
C SER A 193 -30.78 15.53 37.65
N GLN A 194 -29.49 15.73 37.88
CA GLN A 194 -28.41 14.74 37.96
C GLN A 194 -28.60 13.70 39.08
N GLY A 195 -28.26 12.45 38.76
CA GLY A 195 -27.90 11.35 39.67
C GLY A 195 -26.61 10.67 39.14
N PRO A 196 -25.84 9.99 40.01
CA PRO A 196 -24.38 9.98 39.94
C PRO A 196 -23.80 9.15 38.80
N ALA A 197 -22.78 9.71 38.17
CA ALA A 197 -21.98 9.08 37.13
C ALA A 197 -21.26 7.83 37.66
N ASP A 198 -21.56 6.68 37.07
CA ASP A 198 -20.71 5.51 37.16
C ASP A 198 -19.34 5.83 36.58
N ALA A 199 -18.30 5.53 37.36
CA ALA A 199 -16.89 5.73 37.08
C ALA A 199 -16.34 4.82 35.95
N ALA A 200 -17.18 4.45 34.97
CA ALA A 200 -16.83 3.63 33.81
C ALA A 200 -16.51 4.45 32.54
N THR A 201 -16.88 5.74 32.49
CA THR A 201 -16.64 6.60 31.32
C THR A 201 -15.43 7.54 31.45
N ALA A 202 -14.74 7.56 32.59
CA ALA A 202 -13.59 8.43 32.82
C ALA A 202 -12.23 7.85 32.36
N LEU A 203 -12.18 6.59 31.92
CA LEU A 203 -10.98 5.97 31.33
C LEU A 203 -10.91 6.09 29.80
N ALA A 204 -11.95 6.61 29.15
CA ALA A 204 -11.97 6.87 27.70
C ALA A 204 -11.12 8.10 27.28
N ALA A 205 -10.59 8.86 28.24
CA ALA A 205 -9.73 10.03 27.98
C ALA A 205 -8.22 9.71 27.97
N LEU A 206 -7.84 8.45 28.18
CA LEU A 206 -6.50 7.96 27.84
C LEU A 206 -6.63 7.07 26.61
N ALA A 207 -6.67 7.71 25.44
CA ALA A 207 -6.56 7.03 24.15
C ALA A 207 -5.14 6.45 23.99
N VAL A 208 -4.84 5.39 24.72
CA VAL A 208 -3.80 4.45 24.32
C VAL A 208 -4.29 3.87 23.00
N PRO A 209 -3.53 3.96 21.90
CA PRO A 209 -3.97 3.37 20.64
C PRO A 209 -4.21 1.88 20.88
N ASN A 210 -5.44 1.43 20.62
CA ASN A 210 -5.71 0.00 20.59
C ASN A 210 -5.12 -0.55 19.30
N PHE A 211 -3.85 -0.93 19.34
CA PHE A 211 -3.13 -1.48 18.18
C PHE A 211 -3.68 -2.85 17.72
N MET A 212 -4.66 -3.42 18.43
CA MET A 212 -5.25 -4.73 18.18
C MET A 212 -6.78 -4.66 17.93
N ALA A 213 -7.38 -3.46 17.85
CA ALA A 213 -8.73 -3.31 17.31
C ALA A 213 -8.66 -3.30 15.78
N ASP A 214 -9.42 -4.18 15.16
CA ASP A 214 -9.33 -4.61 13.77
C ASP A 214 -8.00 -5.30 13.44
N GLN A 215 -8.09 -6.58 13.04
CA GLN A 215 -6.97 -7.25 12.40
C GLN A 215 -6.63 -6.42 11.15
N ALA A 216 -5.59 -5.59 11.23
CA ALA A 216 -5.17 -4.76 10.12
C ALA A 216 -5.04 -5.65 8.87
N GLU A 217 -5.78 -5.33 7.82
CA GLU A 217 -5.69 -6.04 6.55
C GLU A 217 -4.23 -6.12 6.12
N ALA A 218 -3.83 -7.28 5.60
CA ALA A 218 -2.44 -7.50 5.24
C ALA A 218 -2.02 -6.51 4.14
N SER A 219 -0.99 -5.70 4.42
CA SER A 219 -0.54 -4.62 3.53
C SER A 219 0.30 -5.17 2.37
N VAL A 220 -0.12 -4.86 1.14
CA VAL A 220 0.63 -5.19 -0.08
C VAL A 220 1.95 -4.41 -0.10
N THR A 221 1.97 -3.17 0.39
CA THR A 221 3.23 -2.40 0.55
C THR A 221 4.24 -3.12 1.42
N SER A 222 3.84 -3.58 2.61
CA SER A 222 4.73 -4.30 3.53
C SER A 222 5.21 -5.62 2.91
N TYR A 223 4.30 -6.35 2.29
CA TYR A 223 4.60 -7.59 1.59
C TYR A 223 5.63 -7.37 0.46
N CYS A 224 5.44 -6.36 -0.38
CA CYS A 224 6.36 -6.10 -1.48
C CYS A 224 7.73 -5.57 -1.05
N ASN A 225 7.81 -4.87 0.08
CA ASN A 225 9.10 -4.53 0.68
C ASN A 225 9.87 -5.79 1.09
N MET A 226 9.17 -6.78 1.66
CA MET A 226 9.76 -8.07 2.02
C MET A 226 10.19 -8.89 0.80
N VAL A 227 9.37 -8.93 -0.27
CA VAL A 227 9.72 -9.60 -1.52
C VAL A 227 10.97 -8.99 -2.14
N ASN A 228 11.04 -7.67 -2.28
CA ASN A 228 12.20 -6.96 -2.84
C ASN A 228 13.50 -7.24 -2.05
N LEU A 229 13.41 -7.32 -0.72
CA LEU A 229 14.54 -7.69 0.13
C LEU A 229 15.01 -9.12 -0.15
N ARG A 230 14.09 -10.06 -0.34
CA ARG A 230 14.44 -11.45 -0.67
C ARG A 230 15.04 -11.57 -2.07
N THR A 231 14.44 -10.92 -3.06
CA THR A 231 14.93 -10.88 -4.45
C THR A 231 16.37 -10.35 -4.50
N SER A 232 16.65 -9.23 -3.81
CA SER A 232 18.02 -8.69 -3.74
C SER A 232 18.98 -9.63 -3.01
N SER A 233 18.54 -10.29 -1.94
CA SER A 233 19.35 -11.28 -1.21
C SER A 233 19.65 -12.53 -2.04
N ASN A 234 18.75 -12.89 -2.96
CA ASN A 234 18.89 -14.04 -3.86
C ASN A 234 19.69 -13.72 -5.14
N GLY A 235 20.23 -12.51 -5.27
CA GLY A 235 21.04 -12.10 -6.42
C GLY A 235 20.23 -11.61 -7.62
N GLY A 236 18.94 -11.36 -7.46
CA GLY A 236 18.07 -10.82 -8.51
C GLY A 236 16.75 -11.58 -8.66
N PHE A 237 15.99 -11.19 -9.68
CA PHE A 237 14.71 -11.81 -10.02
C PHE A 237 14.89 -13.26 -10.48
N VAL A 238 13.91 -14.08 -10.14
CA VAL A 238 13.75 -15.43 -10.69
C VAL A 238 13.54 -15.34 -12.20
N THR A 239 14.17 -16.25 -12.93
CA THR A 239 14.00 -16.43 -14.38
C THR A 239 13.39 -17.79 -14.66
N ALA A 240 12.88 -18.02 -15.88
CA ALA A 240 12.35 -19.32 -16.26
C ALA A 240 13.39 -20.45 -16.09
N ALA A 241 14.69 -20.14 -16.24
CA ALA A 241 15.79 -21.09 -16.07
C ALA A 241 16.17 -21.34 -14.61
N THR A 242 15.95 -20.37 -13.72
CA THR A 242 16.36 -20.44 -12.30
C THR A 242 15.20 -20.72 -11.35
N MET A 243 13.97 -20.81 -11.87
CA MET A 243 12.77 -21.00 -11.07
C MET A 243 12.71 -22.39 -10.42
N SER A 244 12.83 -22.41 -9.10
CA SER A 244 12.68 -23.62 -8.27
C SER A 244 11.39 -23.64 -7.44
N ASP A 245 10.82 -22.48 -7.12
CA ASP A 245 9.47 -22.34 -6.57
C ASP A 245 8.68 -21.31 -7.37
N PRO A 246 7.59 -21.70 -8.07
CA PRO A 246 6.79 -20.76 -8.83
C PRO A 246 6.14 -19.69 -7.96
N ARG A 247 5.93 -19.94 -6.66
CA ARG A 247 5.42 -18.90 -5.75
C ARG A 247 6.38 -17.73 -5.64
N VAL A 248 7.69 -17.99 -5.54
CA VAL A 248 8.68 -16.90 -5.46
C VAL A 248 8.66 -16.06 -6.73
N ALA A 249 8.57 -16.70 -7.90
CA ALA A 249 8.44 -15.98 -9.17
C ALA A 249 7.14 -15.14 -9.21
N LEU A 250 6.00 -15.72 -8.84
CA LEU A 250 4.72 -15.02 -8.83
C LEU A 250 4.72 -13.84 -7.83
N ASP A 251 5.29 -14.02 -6.64
CA ASP A 251 5.44 -12.97 -5.61
C ASP A 251 6.25 -11.78 -6.16
N GLU A 252 7.36 -12.06 -6.84
CA GLU A 252 8.20 -11.05 -7.49
C GLU A 252 7.46 -10.32 -8.61
N GLN A 253 6.75 -11.07 -9.46
CA GLN A 253 5.99 -10.50 -10.56
C GLN A 253 4.78 -9.69 -10.07
N PHE A 254 4.17 -10.05 -8.94
CA PHE A 254 3.13 -9.25 -8.29
C PHE A 254 3.66 -7.87 -7.90
N CYS A 255 4.81 -7.84 -7.21
CA CYS A 255 5.41 -6.60 -6.75
C CYS A 255 5.97 -5.74 -7.88
N LEU A 256 6.42 -6.38 -8.96
CA LEU A 256 6.75 -5.70 -10.21
C LEU A 256 5.50 -5.08 -10.86
N ALA A 257 4.39 -5.84 -10.98
CA ALA A 257 3.13 -5.35 -11.52
C ALA A 257 2.59 -4.14 -10.73
N ARG A 258 2.64 -4.20 -9.40
CA ARG A 258 2.31 -3.06 -8.51
C ARG A 258 3.15 -1.83 -8.85
N THR A 259 4.47 -1.98 -8.99
CA THR A 259 5.38 -0.88 -9.33
C THR A 259 5.00 -0.24 -10.67
N PHE A 260 4.70 -1.06 -11.68
CA PHE A 260 4.28 -0.58 -13.00
C PHE A 260 2.92 0.11 -12.96
N ALA A 261 1.95 -0.44 -12.23
CA ALA A 261 0.63 0.18 -12.05
C ALA A 261 0.76 1.59 -11.45
N ILE A 262 1.55 1.74 -10.39
CA ILE A 262 1.82 3.04 -9.75
C ILE A 262 2.46 4.01 -10.75
N ALA A 263 3.55 3.61 -11.40
CA ALA A 263 4.29 4.47 -12.32
C ALA A 263 3.47 4.88 -13.56
N ASN A 264 2.62 3.98 -14.08
CA ASN A 264 1.75 4.28 -15.21
C ASN A 264 0.63 5.25 -14.82
N GLY A 265 0.00 5.06 -13.66
CA GLY A 265 -1.01 6.00 -13.15
C GLY A 265 -0.44 7.38 -12.85
N GLU A 266 0.78 7.48 -12.31
CA GLU A 266 1.47 8.77 -12.09
C GLU A 266 1.67 9.54 -13.40
N LYS A 267 2.11 8.88 -14.47
CA LYS A 267 2.21 9.49 -15.81
C LYS A 267 0.87 9.97 -16.37
N LEU A 268 -0.24 9.40 -15.93
CA LEU A 268 -1.59 9.84 -16.32
C LEU A 268 -2.03 11.02 -15.46
N MET A 269 -1.79 10.97 -14.14
CA MET A 269 -2.07 12.07 -13.22
C MET A 269 -1.34 13.35 -13.63
N ASP A 270 -0.09 13.26 -14.11
CA ASP A 270 0.68 14.41 -14.62
C ASP A 270 0.01 15.12 -15.81
N ARG A 271 -0.86 14.43 -16.56
CA ARG A 271 -1.63 15.00 -17.68
C ARG A 271 -2.90 15.70 -17.20
N VAL A 272 -3.37 15.43 -15.99
CA VAL A 272 -4.59 16.00 -15.40
C VAL A 272 -4.23 17.22 -14.54
N LYS A 273 -3.84 18.32 -15.20
CA LYS A 273 -3.35 19.54 -14.51
C LYS A 273 -4.40 20.30 -13.68
N ALA A 274 -5.69 19.99 -13.85
CA ALA A 274 -6.79 20.71 -13.21
C ALA A 274 -7.18 20.17 -11.82
N ILE A 275 -6.59 19.05 -11.38
CA ILE A 275 -6.98 18.34 -10.15
C ILE A 275 -5.72 18.04 -9.33
N THR A 276 -5.77 18.28 -8.02
CA THR A 276 -4.64 17.99 -7.12
C THR A 276 -4.53 16.49 -6.80
N PRO A 277 -3.35 15.98 -6.40
CA PRO A 277 -3.21 14.58 -5.99
C PRO A 277 -4.18 14.16 -4.88
N ALA A 278 -4.45 15.04 -3.92
CA ALA A 278 -5.40 14.77 -2.83
C ALA A 278 -6.85 14.69 -3.34
N GLN A 279 -7.22 15.50 -4.33
CA GLN A 279 -8.54 15.42 -4.97
C GLN A 279 -8.67 14.13 -5.79
N ILE A 280 -7.62 13.71 -6.49
CA ILE A 280 -7.58 12.43 -7.21
C ILE A 280 -7.78 11.27 -6.23
N GLU A 281 -7.05 11.26 -5.11
CA GLU A 281 -7.22 10.23 -4.08
C GLU A 281 -8.65 10.20 -3.52
N ALA A 282 -9.21 11.37 -3.20
CA ALA A 282 -10.59 11.47 -2.71
C ALA A 282 -11.62 10.96 -3.73
N GLN A 283 -11.41 11.20 -5.02
CA GLN A 283 -12.27 10.67 -6.08
C GLN A 283 -12.12 9.15 -6.21
N CYS A 284 -10.90 8.63 -6.22
CA CYS A 284 -10.67 7.19 -6.31
C CYS A 284 -11.20 6.41 -5.12
N LYS A 285 -11.20 6.99 -3.91
CA LYS A 285 -11.83 6.39 -2.71
C LYS A 285 -13.32 6.11 -2.89
N GLN A 286 -14.01 6.82 -3.79
CA GLN A 286 -15.42 6.56 -4.09
C GLN A 286 -15.63 5.27 -4.87
N PHE A 287 -14.60 4.73 -5.55
CA PHE A 287 -14.70 3.47 -6.28
C PHE A 287 -14.87 2.28 -5.32
N GLY A 288 -14.30 2.35 -4.12
CA GLY A 288 -14.33 1.25 -3.14
C GLY A 288 -15.77 0.80 -2.83
N PRO A 289 -16.65 1.69 -2.34
CA PRO A 289 -18.06 1.35 -2.09
C PRO A 289 -18.83 0.94 -3.35
N LEU A 290 -18.57 1.59 -4.49
CA LEU A 290 -19.28 1.32 -5.75
C LEU A 290 -18.97 -0.06 -6.33
N LEU A 291 -17.74 -0.54 -6.16
CA LEU A 291 -17.26 -1.80 -6.72
C LEU A 291 -17.19 -2.93 -5.69
N LYS A 292 -17.60 -2.67 -4.44
CA LYS A 292 -17.46 -3.60 -3.31
C LYS A 292 -18.03 -4.98 -3.60
N ASP A 293 -19.22 -5.05 -4.21
CA ASP A 293 -19.88 -6.31 -4.50
C ASP A 293 -19.14 -7.11 -5.58
N HIS A 294 -18.61 -6.42 -6.60
CA HIS A 294 -17.79 -7.03 -7.65
C HIS A 294 -16.43 -7.52 -7.12
N VAL A 295 -15.79 -6.75 -6.24
CA VAL A 295 -14.55 -7.16 -5.57
C VAL A 295 -14.80 -8.37 -4.66
N SER A 296 -15.90 -8.38 -3.92
CA SER A 296 -16.27 -9.50 -3.06
C SER A 296 -16.51 -10.77 -3.88
N ALA A 297 -17.13 -10.64 -5.05
CA ALA A 297 -17.42 -11.75 -5.96
C ALA A 297 -16.17 -12.52 -6.43
N LEU A 298 -14.99 -11.88 -6.45
CA LEU A 298 -13.71 -12.55 -6.75
C LEU A 298 -13.44 -13.76 -5.85
N SER A 299 -13.99 -13.79 -4.63
CA SER A 299 -13.75 -14.86 -3.67
C SER A 299 -14.61 -16.11 -3.93
N PHE A 300 -15.66 -16.01 -4.74
CA PHE A 300 -16.66 -17.09 -4.86
C PHE A 300 -17.32 -17.27 -6.23
N LYS A 301 -17.14 -16.35 -7.19
CA LYS A 301 -17.64 -16.50 -8.57
C LYS A 301 -16.50 -16.81 -9.55
N SER A 302 -16.85 -17.37 -10.70
CA SER A 302 -15.91 -17.54 -11.82
C SER A 302 -15.53 -16.18 -12.43
N PRO A 303 -14.35 -16.05 -13.08
CA PRO A 303 -13.97 -14.84 -13.77
C PRO A 303 -15.02 -14.37 -14.79
N GLU A 304 -15.65 -15.30 -15.52
CA GLU A 304 -16.67 -15.01 -16.52
C GLU A 304 -17.89 -14.30 -15.91
N GLU A 305 -18.39 -14.83 -14.80
CA GLU A 305 -19.52 -14.23 -14.07
C GLU A 305 -19.15 -12.85 -13.50
N VAL A 306 -17.96 -12.71 -12.91
CA VAL A 306 -17.50 -11.42 -12.37
C VAL A 306 -17.36 -10.39 -13.49
N MET A 307 -16.76 -10.76 -14.62
CA MET A 307 -16.61 -9.87 -15.77
C MET A 307 -17.95 -9.50 -16.40
N GLN A 308 -18.92 -10.41 -16.43
CA GLN A 308 -20.27 -10.12 -16.87
C GLN A 308 -20.95 -9.08 -15.96
N ASP A 309 -20.89 -9.27 -14.64
CA ASP A 309 -21.47 -8.36 -13.66
C ASP A 309 -20.84 -6.96 -13.76
N VAL A 310 -19.50 -6.88 -13.85
CA VAL A 310 -18.77 -5.62 -14.02
C VAL A 310 -19.08 -4.99 -15.39
N GLY A 311 -19.25 -5.78 -16.45
CA GLY A 311 -19.68 -5.31 -17.76
C GLY A 311 -21.05 -4.63 -17.72
N GLN A 312 -22.01 -5.21 -17.00
CA GLN A 312 -23.32 -4.57 -16.79
C GLN A 312 -23.21 -3.27 -16.00
N PHE A 313 -22.35 -3.22 -14.97
CA PHE A 313 -22.06 -1.99 -14.25
C PHE A 313 -21.48 -0.89 -15.16
N VAL A 314 -20.51 -1.23 -16.02
CA VAL A 314 -19.93 -0.29 -16.98
C VAL A 314 -21.00 0.27 -17.92
N LEU A 315 -21.86 -0.58 -18.47
CA LEU A 315 -22.96 -0.17 -19.35
C LEU A 315 -23.97 0.73 -18.63
N ALA A 316 -24.32 0.40 -17.38
CA ALA A 316 -25.27 1.19 -16.59
C ALA A 316 -24.73 2.55 -16.15
N SER A 317 -23.40 2.70 -16.06
CA SER A 317 -22.77 3.96 -15.61
C SER A 317 -22.97 5.13 -16.58
N GLY A 318 -23.17 4.86 -17.87
CA GLY A 318 -23.22 5.88 -18.94
C GLY A 318 -21.89 6.59 -19.22
N ILE A 319 -20.79 6.17 -18.57
CA ILE A 319 -19.45 6.76 -18.77
C ILE A 319 -18.83 6.15 -20.05
N SER A 320 -18.12 6.98 -20.83
CA SER A 320 -17.41 6.47 -22.01
C SER A 320 -16.30 5.46 -21.62
N PRO A 321 -16.14 4.35 -22.35
CA PRO A 321 -15.11 3.35 -22.05
C PRO A 321 -13.69 3.92 -21.97
N THR A 322 -13.34 4.85 -22.86
CA THR A 322 -12.02 5.49 -22.89
C THR A 322 -11.75 6.34 -21.64
N GLN A 323 -12.76 7.11 -21.19
CA GLN A 323 -12.64 7.90 -19.97
C GLN A 323 -12.54 6.99 -18.75
N LEU A 324 -13.38 5.96 -18.68
CA LEU A 324 -13.39 5.04 -17.55
C LEU A 324 -12.07 4.26 -17.45
N LYS A 325 -11.47 3.87 -18.58
CA LYS A 325 -10.14 3.26 -18.62
C LYS A 325 -9.10 4.17 -17.97
N GLY A 326 -9.00 5.42 -18.41
CA GLY A 326 -8.02 6.36 -17.84
C GLY A 326 -8.23 6.62 -16.34
N THR A 327 -9.49 6.71 -15.90
CA THR A 327 -9.82 6.83 -14.48
C THR A 327 -9.41 5.57 -13.71
N ALA A 328 -9.69 4.38 -14.23
CA ALA A 328 -9.32 3.12 -13.59
C ALA A 328 -7.80 2.91 -13.53
N GLU A 329 -7.02 3.31 -14.54
CA GLU A 329 -5.55 3.28 -14.48
C GLU A 329 -5.00 4.19 -13.37
N ILE A 330 -5.56 5.41 -13.22
CA ILE A 330 -5.19 6.33 -12.14
C ILE A 330 -5.59 5.76 -10.77
N CYS A 331 -6.82 5.24 -10.64
CA CYS A 331 -7.30 4.72 -9.37
C CYS A 331 -6.64 3.41 -8.96
N LEU A 332 -6.20 2.58 -9.90
CA LEU A 332 -5.35 1.43 -9.61
C LEU A 332 -4.02 1.87 -8.97
N ALA A 333 -3.38 2.92 -9.50
CA ALA A 333 -2.15 3.46 -8.92
C ALA A 333 -2.37 4.04 -7.52
N VAL A 334 -3.46 4.80 -7.33
CA VAL A 334 -3.84 5.33 -6.00
C VAL A 334 -4.06 4.17 -5.03
N GLY A 335 -4.88 3.19 -5.40
CA GLY A 335 -5.19 2.04 -4.55
C GLY A 335 -3.93 1.31 -4.09
N TYR A 336 -3.00 1.03 -5.00
CA TYR A 336 -1.72 0.42 -4.62
C TYR A 336 -0.83 1.31 -3.76
N ARG A 337 -0.81 2.64 -3.98
CA ARG A 337 -0.02 3.58 -3.18
C ARG A 337 -0.55 3.71 -1.76
N THR A 338 -1.87 3.64 -1.57
CA THR A 338 -2.54 3.83 -0.28
C THR A 338 -2.94 2.52 0.39
N ASP A 339 -2.58 1.36 -0.18
CA ASP A 339 -3.05 0.03 0.24
C ASP A 339 -4.60 -0.07 0.32
N ASP A 340 -5.32 0.66 -0.53
CA ASP A 340 -6.78 0.57 -0.64
C ASP A 340 -7.14 -0.56 -1.63
N LEU A 341 -7.31 -1.76 -1.08
CA LEU A 341 -7.51 -2.98 -1.87
C LEU A 341 -8.85 -3.03 -2.61
N PRO A 342 -9.99 -2.56 -2.04
CA PRO A 342 -11.22 -2.41 -2.81
C PRO A 342 -11.07 -1.52 -4.05
N VAL A 343 -10.39 -0.37 -3.92
CA VAL A 343 -10.11 0.52 -5.05
C VAL A 343 -9.17 -0.14 -6.06
N THR A 344 -8.14 -0.84 -5.57
CA THR A 344 -7.17 -1.57 -6.39
C THR A 344 -7.85 -2.64 -7.25
N LEU A 345 -8.57 -3.57 -6.62
CA LEU A 345 -9.21 -4.69 -7.29
C LEU A 345 -10.37 -4.25 -8.19
N GLY A 346 -11.17 -3.27 -7.73
CA GLY A 346 -12.24 -2.70 -8.54
C GLY A 346 -11.71 -2.03 -9.80
N SER A 347 -10.63 -1.26 -9.69
CA SER A 347 -10.01 -0.60 -10.85
C SER A 347 -9.43 -1.62 -11.84
N ALA A 348 -8.75 -2.66 -11.37
CA ALA A 348 -8.23 -3.72 -12.22
C ALA A 348 -9.33 -4.52 -12.95
N LEU A 349 -10.46 -4.78 -12.26
CA LEU A 349 -11.65 -5.39 -12.85
C LEU A 349 -12.23 -4.53 -13.99
N LEU A 350 -12.37 -3.22 -13.76
CA LEU A 350 -12.83 -2.29 -14.78
C LEU A 350 -11.90 -2.31 -16.01
N LEU A 351 -10.58 -2.24 -15.81
CA LEU A 351 -9.61 -2.28 -16.90
C LEU A 351 -9.72 -3.57 -17.72
N THR A 352 -9.85 -4.70 -17.04
CA THR A 352 -9.96 -6.02 -17.67
C THR A 352 -11.22 -6.11 -18.54
N VAL A 353 -12.36 -5.63 -18.05
CA VAL A 353 -13.64 -5.63 -18.79
C VAL A 353 -13.63 -4.61 -19.94
N LEU A 354 -12.92 -3.49 -19.79
CA LEU A 354 -12.75 -2.46 -20.82
C LEU A 354 -11.81 -2.87 -21.96
N GLY A 355 -11.34 -4.12 -21.98
CA GLY A 355 -10.52 -4.68 -23.05
C GLY A 355 -9.03 -4.76 -22.74
N GLU A 356 -8.58 -4.20 -21.61
CA GLU A 356 -7.19 -4.32 -21.16
C GLU A 356 -6.98 -5.63 -20.39
N ARG A 357 -7.24 -6.75 -21.08
CA ARG A 357 -7.23 -8.10 -20.53
C ARG A 357 -5.95 -8.48 -19.75
N PRO A 358 -4.74 -7.99 -20.08
CA PRO A 358 -3.55 -8.25 -19.27
C PRO A 358 -3.64 -7.76 -17.80
N TYR A 359 -4.54 -6.83 -17.46
CA TYR A 359 -4.81 -6.47 -16.05
C TYR A 359 -5.47 -7.61 -15.25
N ALA A 360 -5.96 -8.66 -15.90
CA ALA A 360 -6.46 -9.87 -15.24
C ALA A 360 -5.44 -10.51 -14.29
N GLU A 361 -4.15 -10.33 -14.58
CA GLU A 361 -3.04 -10.76 -13.74
C GLU A 361 -3.12 -10.21 -12.29
N VAL A 362 -3.70 -9.01 -12.12
CA VAL A 362 -3.88 -8.40 -10.79
C VAL A 362 -4.79 -9.28 -9.92
N MET A 363 -5.93 -9.73 -10.45
CA MET A 363 -6.84 -10.61 -9.70
C MET A 363 -6.15 -11.93 -9.36
N GLY A 364 -5.41 -12.50 -10.31
CA GLY A 364 -4.61 -13.72 -10.09
C GLY A 364 -3.69 -13.58 -8.88
N HIS A 365 -2.86 -12.52 -8.84
CA HIS A 365 -1.95 -12.27 -7.71
C HIS A 365 -2.68 -12.10 -6.38
N HIS A 366 -3.72 -11.28 -6.36
CA HIS A 366 -4.46 -11.01 -5.13
C HIS A 366 -5.17 -12.26 -4.58
N LEU A 367 -5.65 -13.16 -5.44
CA LEU A 367 -6.27 -14.44 -5.05
C LEU A 367 -5.23 -15.50 -4.63
N VAL A 368 -4.00 -15.48 -5.18
CA VAL A 368 -2.91 -16.33 -4.68
C VAL A 368 -2.49 -15.91 -3.27
N GLN A 369 -2.38 -14.61 -3.03
CA GLN A 369 -1.89 -14.06 -1.76
C GLN A 369 -2.98 -13.93 -0.69
N GLY A 370 -4.23 -13.71 -1.09
CA GLY A 370 -5.34 -13.39 -0.19
C GLY A 370 -5.39 -11.91 0.22
N PHE A 371 -4.98 -10.99 -0.68
CA PHE A 371 -5.05 -9.54 -0.43
C PHE A 371 -6.32 -8.95 -1.02
N GLY A 372 -7.24 -8.47 -0.17
CA GLY A 372 -8.48 -7.81 -0.59
C GLY A 372 -9.55 -8.77 -1.15
N ALA A 373 -9.21 -10.04 -1.28
CA ALA A 373 -10.09 -11.15 -1.61
C ALA A 373 -9.61 -12.41 -0.88
N SER A 374 -10.48 -13.40 -0.75
CA SER A 374 -10.11 -14.68 -0.13
C SER A 374 -9.07 -15.41 -0.97
N LYS A 375 -8.14 -16.11 -0.31
CA LYS A 375 -7.17 -16.95 -1.01
C LYS A 375 -7.86 -18.08 -1.76
N ARG A 376 -7.79 -18.06 -3.09
CA ARG A 376 -8.47 -19.00 -4.00
C ARG A 376 -7.55 -19.32 -5.18
N SER A 377 -6.66 -20.28 -5.00
CA SER A 377 -5.67 -20.65 -6.02
C SER A 377 -6.30 -21.20 -7.31
N ASP A 378 -7.47 -21.83 -7.22
CA ASP A 378 -8.27 -22.29 -8.36
C ASP A 378 -8.80 -21.12 -9.21
N LEU A 379 -9.42 -20.12 -8.58
CA LEU A 379 -9.90 -18.93 -9.28
C LEU A 379 -8.75 -18.05 -9.76
N ALA A 380 -7.64 -18.02 -9.02
CA ALA A 380 -6.44 -17.26 -9.40
C ALA A 380 -5.87 -17.72 -10.75
N LEU A 381 -5.79 -19.03 -10.98
CA LEU A 381 -5.30 -19.60 -12.24
C LEU A 381 -6.15 -19.14 -13.43
N ALA A 382 -7.47 -19.18 -13.30
CA ALA A 382 -8.37 -18.73 -14.35
C ALA A 382 -8.22 -17.23 -14.67
N TRP A 383 -7.95 -16.39 -13.67
CA TRP A 383 -7.62 -14.98 -13.90
C TRP A 383 -6.26 -14.77 -14.58
N TYR A 384 -5.24 -15.56 -14.23
CA TYR A 384 -3.97 -15.52 -14.95
C TYR A 384 -4.12 -15.95 -16.41
N ASP A 385 -4.89 -17.01 -16.68
CA ASP A 385 -5.11 -17.51 -18.03
C ASP A 385 -5.72 -16.43 -18.94
N ILE A 386 -6.72 -15.67 -18.46
CA ILE A 386 -7.29 -14.54 -19.21
C ILE A 386 -6.21 -13.51 -19.62
N GLY A 387 -5.31 -13.17 -18.70
CA GLY A 387 -4.25 -12.20 -18.96
C GLY A 387 -3.18 -12.75 -19.91
N LEU A 388 -2.77 -14.00 -19.70
CA LEU A 388 -1.73 -14.66 -20.48
C LEU A 388 -2.20 -14.99 -21.90
N ASP A 389 -3.44 -15.47 -22.07
CA ASP A 389 -4.04 -15.75 -23.39
C ASP A 389 -4.18 -14.46 -24.21
N ALA A 390 -4.54 -13.34 -23.57
CA ALA A 390 -4.56 -12.05 -24.23
C ALA A 390 -3.17 -11.67 -24.77
N LEU A 391 -2.11 -11.88 -23.99
CA LEU A 391 -0.74 -11.60 -24.42
C LEU A 391 -0.30 -12.54 -25.55
N GLN A 392 -0.67 -13.82 -25.49
CA GLN A 392 -0.38 -14.80 -26.55
C GLN A 392 -1.11 -14.47 -27.86
N THR A 393 -2.31 -13.89 -27.78
CA THR A 393 -3.11 -13.45 -28.94
C THR A 393 -2.80 -12.03 -29.41
N GLY A 394 -1.75 -11.40 -28.87
CA GLY A 394 -1.19 -10.15 -29.40
C GLY A 394 -1.60 -8.88 -28.66
N ALA A 395 -2.21 -8.98 -27.47
CA ALA A 395 -2.43 -7.81 -26.61
C ALA A 395 -1.09 -7.23 -26.14
N THR A 396 -1.05 -5.91 -25.98
CA THR A 396 0.12 -5.20 -25.47
C THR A 396 0.30 -5.51 -23.98
N PRO A 397 1.52 -5.89 -23.52
CA PRO A 397 1.80 -6.01 -22.10
C PRO A 397 1.53 -4.69 -21.36
N VAL A 398 0.87 -4.76 -20.20
CA VAL A 398 0.58 -3.58 -19.34
C VAL A 398 1.56 -3.48 -18.15
N PHE A 399 2.24 -4.59 -17.83
CA PHE A 399 3.26 -4.69 -16.79
C PHE A 399 4.60 -5.11 -17.39
N ALA A 400 5.70 -4.56 -16.87
CA ALA A 400 7.06 -4.83 -17.30
C ALA A 400 7.25 -4.85 -18.83
N THR A 401 6.69 -3.84 -19.51
CA THR A 401 6.65 -3.72 -20.97
C THR A 401 8.01 -3.71 -21.66
N THR A 402 9.09 -3.57 -20.90
CA THR A 402 10.49 -3.58 -21.36
C THR A 402 11.22 -4.90 -21.10
N VAL A 403 10.53 -5.94 -20.62
CA VAL A 403 11.11 -7.26 -20.29
C VAL A 403 10.39 -8.35 -21.08
N PRO A 404 10.80 -8.62 -22.33
CA PRO A 404 10.15 -9.60 -23.20
C PRO A 404 10.01 -11.00 -22.57
N GLU A 405 11.00 -11.40 -21.76
CA GLU A 405 11.07 -12.71 -21.11
C GLU A 405 10.02 -12.89 -20.00
N ARG A 406 9.41 -11.80 -19.51
CA ARG A 406 8.45 -11.87 -18.40
C ARG A 406 7.22 -12.71 -18.74
N ASN A 407 6.68 -12.56 -19.94
CA ASN A 407 5.46 -13.28 -20.31
C ASN A 407 5.68 -14.79 -20.30
N GLN A 408 6.86 -15.23 -20.76
CA GLN A 408 7.27 -16.62 -20.66
C GLN A 408 7.44 -17.05 -19.20
N LEU A 409 8.12 -16.26 -18.37
CA LEU A 409 8.27 -16.54 -16.94
C LEU A 409 6.90 -16.69 -16.25
N MET A 410 5.97 -15.76 -16.49
CA MET A 410 4.62 -15.83 -15.93
C MET A 410 3.89 -17.09 -16.38
N THR A 411 3.94 -17.42 -17.66
CA THR A 411 3.31 -18.63 -18.21
C THR A 411 3.82 -19.90 -17.50
N VAL A 412 5.14 -20.08 -17.43
CA VAL A 412 5.71 -21.27 -16.77
C VAL A 412 5.50 -21.27 -15.26
N SER A 413 5.46 -20.09 -14.61
CA SER A 413 5.21 -19.96 -13.17
C SER A 413 3.77 -20.35 -12.82
N VAL A 414 2.79 -19.87 -13.58
CA VAL A 414 1.37 -20.17 -13.38
C VAL A 414 1.09 -21.66 -13.59
N GLN A 415 1.65 -22.26 -14.65
CA GLN A 415 1.54 -23.69 -14.91
C GLN A 415 2.15 -24.53 -13.77
N ALA A 416 3.40 -24.26 -13.41
CA ALA A 416 4.08 -24.97 -12.32
C ALA A 416 3.38 -24.77 -10.96
N PHE A 417 2.77 -23.59 -10.74
CA PHE A 417 1.97 -23.33 -9.55
C PHE A 417 0.70 -24.18 -9.53
N GLY A 418 -0.03 -24.29 -10.65
CA GLY A 418 -1.21 -25.14 -10.76
C GLY A 418 -0.90 -26.61 -10.51
N GLU A 419 0.11 -27.14 -11.19
CA GLU A 419 0.57 -28.53 -11.02
C GLU A 419 0.91 -28.86 -9.56
N ARG A 420 1.66 -27.98 -8.88
CA ARG A 420 2.04 -28.18 -7.46
C ARG A 420 0.86 -28.18 -6.49
N ASN A 421 -0.23 -27.51 -6.84
CA ASN A 421 -1.43 -27.46 -6.01
C ASN A 421 -2.48 -28.51 -6.42
N GLY A 422 -2.14 -29.43 -7.35
CA GLY A 422 -3.10 -30.41 -7.87
C GLY A 422 -4.22 -29.78 -8.71
N LEU A 423 -4.02 -28.55 -9.16
CA LEU A 423 -4.90 -27.77 -10.00
C LEU A 423 -4.35 -27.88 -11.42
N ALA A 424 -4.55 -29.04 -12.06
CA ALA A 424 -4.13 -29.20 -13.45
C ALA A 424 -4.77 -28.09 -14.31
N SER A 425 -3.99 -27.48 -15.21
CA SER A 425 -4.44 -26.46 -16.15
C SER A 425 -5.57 -27.00 -17.01
N GLY A 426 -6.79 -26.80 -16.54
CA GLY A 426 -7.99 -27.10 -17.28
C GLY A 426 -8.16 -26.04 -18.36
N MET A 427 -7.65 -26.30 -19.57
CA MET A 427 -8.42 -26.00 -20.78
C MET A 427 -9.69 -26.86 -20.83
N GLN A 428 -10.44 -26.94 -19.73
CA GLN A 428 -11.79 -27.44 -19.73
C GLN A 428 -12.68 -26.25 -20.04
N GLN A 429 -12.78 -26.00 -21.36
CA GLN A 429 -14.03 -25.53 -21.95
C GLN A 429 -15.19 -26.16 -21.19
N GLY A 430 -16.12 -25.31 -20.74
CA GLY A 430 -17.23 -25.68 -19.87
C GLY A 430 -17.76 -27.09 -20.12
N ALA A 431 -17.36 -28.02 -19.26
CA ALA A 431 -18.24 -29.12 -18.93
C ALA A 431 -19.21 -28.55 -17.91
N ALA A 432 -20.42 -28.23 -18.36
CA ALA A 432 -21.55 -28.12 -17.46
C ALA A 432 -21.45 -29.29 -16.47
N ALA A 433 -21.40 -28.98 -15.18
CA ALA A 433 -21.50 -29.99 -14.14
C ALA A 433 -22.74 -30.82 -14.46
N GLN A 434 -22.54 -32.05 -14.94
CA GLN A 434 -23.64 -32.98 -15.05
C GLN A 434 -24.21 -33.14 -13.65
N PRO A 435 -25.53 -32.98 -13.46
CA PRO A 435 -26.12 -33.09 -12.14
C PRO A 435 -25.80 -34.49 -11.60
N VAL A 436 -25.01 -34.52 -10.53
CA VAL A 436 -24.83 -35.72 -9.72
C VAL A 436 -26.23 -36.09 -9.21
N PRO A 437 -26.77 -37.28 -9.52
CA PRO A 437 -28.08 -37.65 -9.02
C PRO A 437 -28.01 -37.70 -7.49
N ALA A 438 -28.76 -36.80 -6.85
CA ALA A 438 -28.94 -36.78 -5.41
C ALA A 438 -29.55 -38.12 -4.99
N SER A 439 -28.72 -38.97 -4.40
CA SER A 439 -29.16 -40.22 -3.80
C SER A 439 -29.90 -39.90 -2.51
N GLY A 440 -31.23 -40.09 -2.53
CA GLY A 440 -32.04 -40.47 -1.38
C GLY A 440 -32.32 -39.40 -0.33
N VAL A 441 -33.39 -38.64 -0.52
CA VAL A 441 -34.18 -38.13 0.61
C VAL A 441 -35.44 -39.00 0.70
N PRO A 442 -35.70 -39.71 1.82
CA PRO A 442 -36.90 -40.52 1.96
C PRO A 442 -38.13 -39.62 2.17
N THR A 443 -39.07 -39.67 1.22
CA THR A 443 -40.41 -39.10 1.36
C THR A 443 -41.34 -40.12 2.02
N PHE A 444 -41.88 -39.75 3.19
CA PHE A 444 -42.96 -40.51 3.83
C PHE A 444 -44.29 -40.19 3.13
N ALA A 445 -44.93 -41.20 2.56
CA ALA A 445 -46.28 -41.08 2.01
C ALA A 445 -47.30 -41.14 3.17
N ILE A 446 -48.10 -40.09 3.31
CA ILE A 446 -49.31 -40.11 4.15
C ILE A 446 -50.46 -40.58 3.25
N THR A 447 -51.04 -41.73 3.58
CA THR A 447 -52.23 -42.27 2.93
C THR A 447 -53.46 -41.59 3.53
N GLN A 448 -54.38 -41.09 2.68
CA GLN A 448 -55.76 -40.80 3.08
C GLN A 448 -56.60 -42.08 2.99
#